data_AF-A0A444E8R5-F1
#
_entry.id   AF-A0A444E8R5-F1
#
_cell.length_a   1.000
_cell.length_b   1.000
_cell.length_c   1.000
_cell.angle_alpha   90.00
_cell.angle_beta   90.00
_cell.angle_gamma   90.00
#
_symmetry.space_group_name_H-M   'P 1'
#
loop_
_entity.id
_entity.type
_entity.pdbx_description
1 polymer ?
#
loop_
_entity_poly.entity_id
_entity_poly.type
_entity_poly.pdbx_seq_one_letter_code
_entity_poly.pdbx_strand_id
1 'polypeptide(L)'
;MIQMADVGVGICGQEGRQAVMASDFAMGQFCFLKRLLLVHGHWNYQRVGYLVLYNFYRNAVFVLMLFWYVLCAAFSTISAVTDWSSVFYSVIYTSVPTIVVGILDKDLSHKTLLCYPKLYGAGYRQESYNLHLFWITMLDTLWQSLVLFYVPLFTYRNSSIDIWSMGSLWTISVVVLVNVHLAMDIQRWVLITHVATWGSIFITYMCMVIIDSLPIFPNYWTIYHLATSRTYWLTILLTTILALLPRFFCKVIHQNFWPSDIQIAREAEILRKGSDQVGLKPDHDINGRV
;
A
#
# COMPACT_ATOMS: atom_id res chain seq x y z
N MET A 1 -3.61 30.93 -21.91
CA MET A 1 -4.04 29.56 -22.28
C MET A 1 -3.33 28.51 -21.43
N ILE A 2 -1.99 28.39 -21.50
CA ILE A 2 -1.24 27.33 -20.77
C ILE A 2 -1.38 27.45 -19.24
N GLN A 3 -1.31 28.66 -18.67
CA GLN A 3 -1.52 28.90 -17.23
C GLN A 3 -2.97 28.77 -16.77
N MET A 4 -3.94 28.70 -17.68
CA MET A 4 -5.37 28.56 -17.36
C MET A 4 -5.83 27.10 -17.43
N ALA A 5 -4.99 26.19 -17.91
CA ALA A 5 -5.27 24.76 -17.95
C ALA A 5 -4.75 24.09 -16.66
N ASP A 6 -5.39 23.00 -16.24
CA ASP A 6 -4.96 22.25 -15.04
C ASP A 6 -3.54 21.67 -15.15
N VAL A 7 -3.09 21.39 -16.38
CA VAL A 7 -1.72 20.96 -16.69
C VAL A 7 -1.25 21.66 -17.95
N GLY A 8 -0.22 22.50 -17.81
CA GLY A 8 0.40 23.22 -18.92
C GLY A 8 1.59 22.45 -19.51
N VAL A 9 1.58 22.18 -20.83
CA VAL A 9 2.71 21.56 -21.53
C VAL A 9 3.27 22.51 -22.59
N GLY A 10 4.53 22.91 -22.44
CA GLY A 10 5.25 23.79 -23.34
C GLY A 10 6.15 23.02 -24.32
N ILE A 11 6.15 23.44 -25.59
CA ILE A 11 7.03 22.89 -26.63
C ILE A 11 8.22 23.83 -26.81
N CYS A 12 9.43 23.31 -26.67
CA CYS A 12 10.67 24.08 -26.84
C CYS A 12 10.98 24.28 -28.33
N GLY A 13 10.65 25.46 -28.85
CA GLY A 13 11.09 25.92 -30.17
C GLY A 13 12.43 26.66 -30.11
N GLN A 14 13.01 26.96 -31.28
CA GLN A 14 14.20 27.81 -31.38
C GLN A 14 13.88 29.31 -31.21
N GLU A 15 12.64 29.72 -31.51
CA GLU A 15 12.28 31.14 -31.64
C GLU A 15 11.64 31.73 -30.37
N GLY A 16 11.29 30.92 -29.37
CA GLY A 16 10.71 31.44 -28.12
C GLY A 16 10.57 30.40 -27.02
N ARG A 17 11.02 30.76 -25.81
CA ARG A 17 10.94 29.91 -24.60
C ARG A 17 9.91 30.38 -23.57
N GLN A 18 9.20 31.48 -23.83
CA GLN A 18 8.24 32.04 -22.86
C GLN A 18 7.12 31.06 -22.49
N ALA A 19 6.56 30.35 -23.47
CA ALA A 19 5.54 29.33 -23.22
C ALA A 19 6.07 28.14 -22.41
N VAL A 20 7.34 27.79 -22.59
CA VAL A 20 8.00 26.70 -21.86
C VAL A 20 8.27 27.10 -20.41
N MET A 21 8.74 28.33 -20.18
CA MET A 21 8.98 28.85 -18.83
C MET A 21 7.69 29.02 -18.02
N ALA A 22 6.55 29.19 -18.70
CA ALA A 22 5.23 29.30 -18.09
C ALA A 22 4.45 27.97 -18.06
N SER A 23 5.09 26.83 -18.35
CA SER A 23 4.46 25.50 -18.40
C SER A 23 5.00 24.56 -17.31
N ASP A 24 4.18 23.59 -16.87
CA ASP A 24 4.57 22.58 -15.88
C ASP A 24 5.54 21.54 -16.47
N PHE A 25 5.33 21.18 -17.75
CA PHE A 25 6.17 20.23 -18.48
C PHE A 25 6.73 20.87 -19.75
N ALA A 26 8.04 20.78 -19.92
CA ALA A 26 8.75 21.19 -21.12
C ALA A 26 9.13 19.98 -21.98
N MET A 27 8.80 19.99 -23.27
CA MET A 27 9.18 18.94 -24.22
C MET A 27 9.68 19.50 -25.54
N GLY A 28 10.55 18.77 -26.24
CA GLY A 28 11.11 19.24 -27.51
C GLY A 28 10.16 19.10 -28.71
N GLN A 29 9.29 18.09 -28.70
CA GLN A 29 8.39 17.76 -29.82
C GLN A 29 7.05 17.25 -29.31
N PHE A 30 5.98 17.50 -30.07
CA PHE A 30 4.62 17.08 -29.71
C PHE A 30 4.46 15.55 -29.63
N CYS A 31 5.27 14.77 -30.37
CA CYS A 31 5.22 13.31 -30.35
C CYS A 31 5.48 12.70 -28.95
N PHE A 32 6.23 13.40 -28.08
CA PHE A 32 6.50 12.94 -26.72
C PHE A 32 5.28 13.07 -25.80
N LEU A 33 4.29 13.89 -26.16
CA LEU A 33 3.05 14.03 -25.38
C LEU A 33 2.31 12.70 -25.25
N LYS A 34 2.31 11.88 -26.31
CA LYS A 34 1.72 10.54 -26.29
C LYS A 34 2.29 9.68 -25.16
N ARG A 35 3.61 9.73 -24.96
CA ARG A 35 4.29 8.94 -23.91
C ARG A 35 4.16 9.58 -22.53
N LEU A 36 4.16 10.90 -22.45
CA LEU A 36 3.95 11.62 -21.18
C LEU A 36 2.57 11.26 -20.61
N LEU A 37 1.52 11.39 -21.42
CA LEU A 37 0.14 11.22 -20.98
C LEU A 37 -0.21 9.73 -20.76
N LEU A 38 -0.03 8.87 -21.77
CA LEU A 38 -0.48 7.48 -21.67
C LEU A 38 0.35 6.63 -20.71
N VAL A 39 1.64 6.92 -20.55
CA VAL A 39 2.52 6.12 -19.69
C VAL A 39 2.69 6.76 -18.32
N HIS A 40 3.20 8.00 -18.28
CA HIS A 40 3.51 8.66 -17.00
C HIS A 40 2.25 9.16 -16.31
N GLY A 41 1.27 9.68 -17.07
CA GLY A 41 -0.04 10.08 -16.53
C GLY A 41 -0.78 8.91 -15.90
N HIS A 42 -0.87 7.78 -16.62
CA HIS A 42 -1.50 6.56 -16.10
C HIS A 42 -0.82 6.04 -14.83
N TRP A 43 0.51 5.88 -14.83
CA TRP A 43 1.23 5.44 -13.65
C TRP A 43 1.09 6.40 -12.47
N ASN A 44 1.17 7.71 -12.71
CA ASN A 44 1.03 8.70 -11.65
C ASN A 44 -0.37 8.68 -11.03
N TYR A 45 -1.42 8.59 -11.87
CA TYR A 45 -2.80 8.50 -11.40
C TYR A 45 -3.03 7.26 -10.52
N GLN A 46 -2.60 6.07 -10.98
CA GLN A 46 -2.72 4.82 -10.21
C GLN A 46 -1.96 4.90 -8.88
N ARG A 47 -0.71 5.36 -8.91
CA ARG A 47 0.17 5.46 -7.74
C ARG A 47 -0.37 6.42 -6.69
N VAL A 48 -0.74 7.63 -7.09
CA VAL A 48 -1.23 8.65 -6.16
C VAL A 48 -2.59 8.24 -5.59
N GLY A 49 -3.49 7.69 -6.41
CA GLY A 49 -4.79 7.18 -5.95
C GLY A 49 -4.63 6.09 -4.88
N TYR A 50 -3.78 5.10 -5.14
CA TYR A 50 -3.48 4.05 -4.17
C TYR A 50 -2.79 4.59 -2.91
N LEU A 51 -1.78 5.46 -3.06
CA LEU A 51 -1.04 6.06 -1.95
C LEU A 51 -1.97 6.80 -0.99
N VAL A 52 -2.89 7.62 -1.53
CA VAL A 52 -3.86 8.38 -0.72
C VAL A 52 -4.79 7.43 0.04
N LEU A 53 -5.42 6.48 -0.66
CA LEU A 53 -6.35 5.55 -0.05
C LEU A 53 -5.68 4.69 1.03
N TYR A 54 -4.48 4.20 0.75
CA TYR A 54 -3.71 3.39 1.68
C TYR A 54 -3.22 4.20 2.90
N ASN A 55 -2.90 5.48 2.71
CA ASN A 55 -2.52 6.39 3.81
C ASN A 55 -3.68 6.61 4.79
N PHE A 56 -4.90 6.81 4.28
CA PHE A 56 -6.09 6.85 5.12
C PHE A 56 -6.32 5.52 5.84
N TYR A 57 -6.22 4.39 5.13
CA TYR A 57 -6.37 3.06 5.69
C TYR A 57 -5.44 2.82 6.89
N ARG A 58 -4.12 2.98 6.72
CA ARG A 58 -3.14 2.63 7.76
C ARG A 58 -3.25 3.50 9.01
N ASN A 59 -3.61 4.77 8.83
CA ASN A 59 -3.79 5.70 9.94
C ASN A 59 -5.12 5.43 10.66
N ALA A 60 -6.19 5.17 9.91
CA ALA A 60 -7.49 4.84 10.47
C ALA A 60 -7.45 3.57 11.31
N VAL A 61 -6.80 2.49 10.84
CA VAL A 61 -6.68 1.24 11.62
C VAL A 61 -6.02 1.49 12.97
N PHE A 62 -4.92 2.25 13.00
CA PHE A 62 -4.21 2.57 14.24
C PHE A 62 -5.04 3.43 15.20
N VAL A 63 -5.68 4.49 14.69
CA VAL A 63 -6.51 5.38 15.51
C VAL A 63 -7.75 4.65 16.02
N LEU A 64 -8.41 3.84 15.18
CA LEU A 64 -9.58 3.06 15.57
C LEU A 64 -9.24 1.99 16.61
N MET A 65 -8.08 1.34 16.50
CA MET A 65 -7.58 0.42 17.54
C MET A 65 -7.51 1.12 18.91
N LEU A 66 -6.92 2.32 18.97
CA LEU A 66 -6.85 3.10 20.21
C LEU A 66 -8.23 3.56 20.68
N PHE A 67 -9.13 3.90 19.74
CA PHE A 67 -10.51 4.25 20.05
C PHE A 67 -11.27 3.11 20.74
N TRP A 68 -11.16 1.87 20.24
CA TRP A 68 -11.77 0.70 20.88
C TRP A 68 -11.23 0.48 22.30
N TYR A 69 -9.93 0.70 22.49
CA TYR A 69 -9.31 0.62 23.80
C TYR A 69 -9.86 1.67 24.78
N VAL A 70 -10.00 2.93 24.36
CA VAL A 70 -10.58 4.01 25.19
C VAL A 70 -12.02 3.69 25.61
N LEU A 71 -12.82 3.10 24.72
CA LEU A 71 -14.18 2.66 25.03
C LEU A 71 -14.19 1.58 26.13
N CYS A 72 -13.30 0.58 26.05
CA CYS A 72 -13.18 -0.46 27.08
C CYS A 72 -12.61 0.06 28.40
N ALA A 73 -11.79 1.11 28.36
CA ALA A 73 -11.22 1.76 29.54
C ALA A 73 -12.16 2.81 30.18
N ALA A 74 -13.47 2.78 29.86
CA ALA A 74 -14.47 3.73 30.35
C ALA A 74 -14.08 5.21 30.14
N PHE A 75 -13.53 5.52 28.96
CA PHE A 75 -13.04 6.85 28.58
C PHE A 75 -11.84 7.36 29.39
N SER A 76 -11.11 6.46 30.04
CA SER A 76 -9.81 6.79 30.63
C SER A 76 -8.79 7.17 29.54
N THR A 77 -8.04 8.25 29.75
CA THR A 77 -7.06 8.79 28.79
C THR A 77 -5.70 8.07 28.84
N ILE A 78 -5.59 6.96 29.57
CA ILE A 78 -4.34 6.21 29.72
C ILE A 78 -4.12 5.32 28.49
N SER A 79 -3.28 5.75 27.54
CA SER A 79 -2.92 4.97 26.35
C SER A 79 -2.16 3.68 26.70
N ALA A 80 -2.54 2.56 26.09
CA ALA A 80 -1.77 1.32 26.16
C ALA A 80 -0.49 1.35 25.32
N VAL A 81 -0.44 2.18 24.28
CA VAL A 81 0.73 2.33 23.40
C VAL A 81 1.57 3.53 23.86
N THR A 82 2.90 3.37 23.92
CA THR A 82 3.81 4.46 24.27
C THR A 82 3.85 5.54 23.20
N ASP A 83 4.01 6.81 23.61
CA ASP A 83 4.02 7.96 22.69
C ASP A 83 5.09 7.81 21.59
N TRP A 84 6.28 7.33 21.95
CA TRP A 84 7.35 7.03 21.01
C TRP A 84 6.95 5.97 19.98
N SER A 85 6.27 4.90 20.41
CA SER A 85 5.79 3.86 19.48
C SER A 85 4.76 4.40 18.50
N SER A 86 3.88 5.31 18.94
CA SER A 86 2.92 6.00 18.07
C SER A 86 3.60 6.89 17.02
N VAL A 87 4.63 7.63 17.42
CA VAL A 87 5.44 8.46 16.51
C VAL A 87 6.19 7.59 15.50
N PHE A 88 6.86 6.53 15.96
CA PHE A 88 7.61 5.64 15.07
C PHE A 88 6.71 4.85 14.12
N TYR A 89 5.49 4.48 14.56
CA TYR A 89 4.49 3.85 13.71
C TYR A 89 4.17 4.72 12.48
N SER A 90 3.89 6.00 12.70
CA SER A 90 3.49 6.93 11.65
C SER A 90 4.68 7.32 10.75
N VAL A 91 5.85 7.56 11.34
CA VAL A 91 7.00 8.13 10.63
C VAL A 91 7.87 7.07 9.97
N ILE A 92 8.13 5.94 10.62
CA ILE A 92 9.12 4.96 10.15
C ILE A 92 8.44 3.68 9.68
N TYR A 93 7.70 3.01 10.58
CA TYR A 93 7.28 1.62 10.38
C TYR A 93 6.27 1.42 9.24
N THR A 94 5.51 2.45 8.91
CA THR A 94 4.48 2.36 7.87
C THR A 94 4.67 3.35 6.73
N SER A 95 5.34 4.49 6.94
CA SER A 95 5.51 5.48 5.86
C SER A 95 6.48 5.00 4.78
N VAL A 96 7.65 4.46 5.17
CA VAL A 96 8.73 4.04 4.26
C VAL A 96 8.24 3.02 3.23
N PRO A 97 7.63 1.88 3.62
CA PRO A 97 7.17 0.91 2.64
C PRO A 97 6.07 1.50 1.73
N THR A 98 5.20 2.37 2.25
CA THR A 98 4.14 2.99 1.43
C THR A 98 4.66 3.97 0.40
N ILE A 99 5.67 4.75 0.74
CA ILE A 99 6.31 5.68 -0.19
C ILE A 99 7.05 4.90 -1.27
N VAL A 100 7.79 3.86 -0.90
CA VAL A 100 8.52 3.02 -1.85
C VAL A 100 7.56 2.35 -2.84
N VAL A 101 6.46 1.76 -2.36
CA VAL A 101 5.44 1.17 -3.22
C VAL A 101 4.76 2.24 -4.07
N GLY A 102 4.38 3.38 -3.49
CA GLY A 102 3.77 4.49 -4.22
C GLY A 102 4.64 5.08 -5.34
N ILE A 103 5.97 4.99 -5.25
CA ILE A 103 6.88 5.49 -6.29
C ILE A 103 7.20 4.40 -7.33
N LEU A 104 7.44 3.18 -6.88
CA LEU A 104 8.01 2.13 -7.73
C LEU A 104 6.97 1.21 -8.36
N ASP A 105 5.76 1.14 -7.81
CA ASP A 105 4.76 0.21 -8.31
C ASP A 105 4.35 0.57 -9.74
N LYS A 106 4.21 -0.47 -10.56
CA LYS A 106 3.88 -0.37 -11.98
C LYS A 106 2.88 -1.45 -12.27
N ASP A 107 1.69 -1.02 -12.66
CA ASP A 107 0.58 -1.90 -12.98
C ASP A 107 0.76 -2.58 -14.34
N LEU A 108 1.20 -1.83 -15.35
CA LEU A 108 1.41 -2.28 -16.73
C LEU A 108 2.73 -1.78 -17.31
N SER A 109 3.29 -2.51 -18.27
CA SER A 109 4.48 -2.05 -18.99
C SER A 109 4.17 -0.88 -19.93
N HIS A 110 5.17 -0.02 -20.10
CA HIS A 110 5.10 1.12 -21.02
C HIS A 110 4.74 0.70 -22.47
N LYS A 111 5.17 -0.48 -22.91
CA LYS A 111 4.85 -0.99 -24.25
C LYS A 111 3.35 -1.29 -24.39
N THR A 112 2.76 -1.91 -23.36
CA THR A 112 1.34 -2.27 -23.31
C THR A 112 0.47 -1.01 -23.30
N LEU A 113 0.81 -0.02 -22.47
CA LEU A 113 0.08 1.25 -22.40
C LEU A 113 0.13 2.06 -23.72
N LEU A 114 1.26 2.01 -24.45
CA LEU A 114 1.38 2.67 -25.76
C LEU A 114 0.65 1.93 -26.89
N CYS A 115 0.52 0.60 -26.78
CA CYS A 115 -0.17 -0.24 -27.75
C CYS A 115 -1.69 -0.14 -27.60
N TYR A 116 -2.19 -0.04 -26.36
CA TYR A 116 -3.61 0.00 -26.04
C TYR A 116 -4.00 1.31 -25.33
N PRO A 117 -4.16 2.43 -26.07
CA PRO A 117 -4.49 3.73 -25.48
C PRO A 117 -5.87 3.76 -24.78
N LYS A 118 -6.76 2.80 -25.09
CA LYS A 118 -8.08 2.67 -24.45
C LYS A 118 -7.98 2.47 -22.93
N LEU A 119 -6.88 1.90 -22.42
CA LEU A 119 -6.67 1.72 -20.97
C LEU A 119 -6.57 3.03 -20.21
N TYR A 120 -6.19 4.13 -20.87
CA TYR A 120 -6.17 5.45 -20.25
C TYR A 120 -7.59 5.91 -19.83
N GLY A 121 -8.64 5.34 -20.43
CA GLY A 121 -10.03 5.61 -20.07
C GLY A 121 -10.38 5.24 -18.63
N ALA A 122 -9.61 4.36 -17.98
CA ALA A 122 -9.80 4.02 -16.56
C ALA A 122 -9.54 5.22 -15.63
N GLY A 123 -8.62 6.13 -16.02
CA GLY A 123 -8.38 7.37 -15.30
C GLY A 123 -9.55 8.34 -15.37
N TYR A 124 -10.19 8.45 -16.55
CA TYR A 124 -11.38 9.27 -16.74
C TYR A 124 -12.60 8.73 -15.97
N ARG A 125 -12.74 7.40 -15.90
CA ARG A 125 -13.78 6.71 -15.12
C ARG A 125 -13.53 6.75 -13.60
N GLN A 126 -12.43 7.36 -13.15
CA GLN A 126 -12.03 7.48 -11.75
C GLN A 126 -11.93 6.13 -11.02
N GLU A 127 -11.45 5.09 -11.70
CA GLU A 127 -11.47 3.72 -11.15
C GLU A 127 -10.44 3.51 -10.03
N SER A 128 -9.34 4.26 -10.00
CA SER A 128 -8.29 4.10 -8.96
C SER A 128 -8.61 4.81 -7.66
N TYR A 129 -9.31 5.94 -7.75
CA TYR A 129 -9.72 6.73 -6.59
C TYR A 129 -11.15 7.21 -6.80
N ASN A 130 -12.05 6.64 -6.01
CA ASN A 130 -13.46 7.00 -5.95
C ASN A 130 -13.86 7.14 -4.48
N LEU A 131 -14.72 8.11 -4.19
CA LEU A 131 -15.28 8.32 -2.85
C LEU A 131 -16.04 7.08 -2.34
N HIS A 132 -16.63 6.29 -3.26
CA HIS A 132 -17.21 5.00 -2.91
C HIS A 132 -16.16 3.97 -2.44
N LEU A 133 -15.02 3.87 -3.14
CA LEU A 133 -13.90 3.00 -2.73
C LEU A 133 -13.30 3.45 -1.40
N PHE A 134 -13.27 4.75 -1.15
CA PHE A 134 -12.85 5.31 0.13
C PHE A 134 -13.73 4.80 1.29
N TRP A 135 -15.06 4.89 1.17
CA TRP A 135 -15.96 4.40 2.22
C TRP A 135 -15.92 2.88 2.39
N ILE A 136 -15.83 2.11 1.30
CA ILE A 136 -15.62 0.66 1.40
C ILE A 136 -14.33 0.36 2.16
N THR A 137 -13.24 1.08 1.85
CA THR A 137 -11.97 0.91 2.54
C THR A 137 -12.09 1.30 4.01
N MET A 138 -12.86 2.33 4.35
CA MET A 138 -13.11 2.72 5.74
C MET A 138 -13.97 1.71 6.51
N LEU A 139 -14.91 1.02 5.86
CA LEU A 139 -15.65 -0.08 6.49
C LEU A 139 -14.73 -1.29 6.74
N ASP A 140 -13.82 -1.57 5.81
CA ASP A 140 -12.80 -2.61 5.98
C ASP A 140 -11.81 -2.27 7.11
N THR A 141 -11.39 -1.01 7.25
CA THR A 141 -10.55 -0.58 8.39
C THR A 141 -11.26 -0.74 9.73
N LEU A 142 -12.57 -0.49 9.79
CA LEU A 142 -13.38 -0.73 10.98
C LEU A 142 -13.37 -2.20 11.37
N TRP A 143 -13.58 -3.11 10.43
CA TRP A 143 -13.46 -4.55 10.69
C TRP A 143 -12.07 -4.93 11.19
N GLN A 144 -11.03 -4.50 10.48
CA GLN A 144 -9.66 -4.86 10.80
C GLN A 144 -9.21 -4.32 12.16
N SER A 145 -9.60 -3.10 12.51
CA SER A 145 -9.31 -2.51 13.83
C SER A 145 -10.02 -3.25 14.98
N LEU A 146 -11.26 -3.71 14.76
CA LEU A 146 -11.99 -4.53 15.73
C LEU A 146 -11.28 -5.86 15.97
N VAL A 147 -10.92 -6.58 14.91
CA VAL A 147 -10.19 -7.85 15.02
C VAL A 147 -8.86 -7.63 15.75
N LEU A 148 -8.14 -6.56 15.40
CA LEU A 148 -6.85 -6.24 16.00
C LEU A 148 -6.93 -5.95 17.50
N PHE A 149 -8.02 -5.32 17.94
CA PHE A 149 -8.26 -5.08 19.36
C PHE A 149 -8.74 -6.35 20.10
N TYR A 150 -9.76 -7.03 19.58
CA TYR A 150 -10.44 -8.12 20.28
C TYR A 150 -9.66 -9.44 20.29
N VAL A 151 -8.92 -9.79 19.23
CA VAL A 151 -8.21 -11.09 19.16
C VAL A 151 -7.16 -11.22 20.27
N PRO A 152 -6.27 -10.23 20.50
CA PRO A 152 -5.38 -10.26 21.65
C PRO A 152 -6.11 -10.28 22.98
N LEU A 153 -7.19 -9.51 23.12
CA LEU A 153 -7.97 -9.43 24.36
C LEU A 153 -8.59 -10.78 24.75
N PHE A 154 -9.15 -11.50 23.77
CA PHE A 154 -9.70 -12.83 24.01
C PHE A 154 -8.62 -13.88 24.29
N THR A 155 -7.48 -13.79 23.61
CA THR A 155 -6.38 -14.76 23.81
C THR A 155 -5.78 -14.65 25.21
N TYR A 156 -5.65 -13.44 25.73
CA TYR A 156 -5.03 -13.19 27.04
C TYR A 156 -6.03 -12.97 28.17
N ARG A 157 -7.32 -13.22 27.96
CA ARG A 157 -8.37 -13.05 29.00
C ARG A 157 -8.10 -13.82 30.29
N ASN A 158 -7.49 -15.00 30.18
CA ASN A 158 -7.17 -15.88 31.32
C ASN A 158 -5.72 -15.73 31.79
N SER A 159 -4.94 -14.83 31.19
CA SER A 159 -3.53 -14.59 31.52
C SER A 159 -3.37 -13.23 32.18
N SER A 160 -2.55 -13.14 33.24
CA SER A 160 -2.22 -11.88 33.90
C SER A 160 -1.14 -11.13 33.12
N ILE A 161 -1.49 -10.61 31.95
CA ILE A 161 -0.60 -9.76 31.14
C ILE A 161 -0.82 -8.30 31.50
N ASP A 162 0.29 -7.57 31.65
CA ASP A 162 0.27 -6.14 31.94
C ASP A 162 -0.14 -5.28 30.72
N ILE A 163 -0.64 -4.08 30.98
CA ILE A 163 -1.16 -3.16 29.96
C ILE A 163 -0.09 -2.82 28.89
N TRP A 164 1.16 -2.67 29.34
CA TRP A 164 2.32 -2.34 28.49
C TRP A 164 2.69 -3.48 27.54
N SER A 165 2.61 -4.73 28.04
CA SER A 165 2.79 -5.93 27.22
C SER A 165 1.72 -6.03 26.12
N MET A 166 0.48 -5.70 26.47
CA MET A 166 -0.62 -5.65 25.50
C MET A 166 -0.41 -4.55 24.45
N GLY A 167 0.06 -3.37 24.87
CA GLY A 167 0.43 -2.27 23.99
C GLY A 167 1.52 -2.62 22.98
N SER A 168 2.58 -3.30 23.42
CA SER A 168 3.64 -3.79 22.54
C SER A 168 3.12 -4.85 21.56
N LEU A 169 2.23 -5.73 22.00
CA LEU A 169 1.58 -6.72 21.12
C LEU A 169 0.71 -6.04 20.05
N TRP A 170 -0.12 -5.08 20.42
CA TRP A 170 -0.94 -4.32 19.49
C TRP A 170 -0.09 -3.55 18.48
N THR A 171 0.99 -2.91 18.92
CA THR A 171 1.90 -2.15 18.05
C THR A 171 2.56 -3.03 16.99
N ILE A 172 3.06 -4.21 17.36
CA ILE A 172 3.66 -5.13 16.38
C ILE A 172 2.57 -5.73 15.48
N SER A 173 1.42 -6.09 16.04
CA SER A 173 0.30 -6.66 15.28
C SER A 173 -0.20 -5.69 14.20
N VAL A 174 -0.32 -4.40 14.51
CA VAL A 174 -0.78 -3.39 13.53
C VAL A 174 0.24 -3.14 12.44
N VAL A 175 1.53 -3.10 12.78
CA VAL A 175 2.59 -2.95 11.77
C VAL A 175 2.62 -4.15 10.84
N VAL A 176 2.56 -5.37 11.38
CA VAL A 176 2.54 -6.60 10.57
C VAL A 176 1.28 -6.62 9.69
N LEU A 177 0.11 -6.35 10.26
CA LEU A 177 -1.16 -6.32 9.52
C LEU A 177 -1.09 -5.36 8.32
N VAL A 178 -0.69 -4.11 8.57
CA VAL A 178 -0.62 -3.05 7.56
C VAL A 178 0.40 -3.42 6.48
N ASN A 179 1.60 -3.90 6.85
CA ASN A 179 2.61 -4.31 5.86
C ASN A 179 2.18 -5.53 5.04
N VAL A 180 1.49 -6.50 5.63
CA VAL A 180 0.94 -7.65 4.89
C VAL A 180 -0.21 -7.23 3.98
N HIS A 181 -1.06 -6.29 4.43
CA HIS A 181 -2.08 -5.69 3.57
C HIS A 181 -1.43 -4.99 2.36
N LEU A 182 -0.35 -4.24 2.57
CA LEU A 182 0.41 -3.62 1.48
C LEU A 182 0.97 -4.70 0.53
N ALA A 183 1.60 -5.74 1.08
CA ALA A 183 2.16 -6.84 0.31
C ALA A 183 1.11 -7.50 -0.61
N MET A 184 -0.11 -7.69 -0.11
CA MET A 184 -1.22 -8.27 -0.88
C MET A 184 -1.65 -7.39 -2.06
N ASP A 185 -1.45 -6.08 -1.99
CA ASP A 185 -1.85 -5.12 -3.02
C ASP A 185 -0.73 -4.77 -4.01
N ILE A 186 0.52 -5.08 -3.69
CA ILE A 186 1.65 -4.88 -4.60
C ILE A 186 1.41 -5.68 -5.88
N GLN A 187 1.40 -4.95 -6.99
CA GLN A 187 1.10 -5.47 -8.30
C GLN A 187 2.34 -6.09 -8.96
N ARG A 188 3.50 -5.43 -8.82
CA ARG A 188 4.77 -5.94 -9.34
C ARG A 188 5.82 -5.99 -8.25
N TRP A 189 6.18 -7.20 -7.88
CA TRP A 189 7.25 -7.46 -6.92
C TRP A 189 8.63 -7.17 -7.52
N VAL A 190 9.29 -6.15 -6.99
CA VAL A 190 10.68 -5.78 -7.28
C VAL A 190 11.51 -6.01 -6.02
N LEU A 191 12.82 -6.23 -6.13
CA LEU A 191 13.68 -6.42 -4.95
C LEU A 191 13.57 -5.27 -3.95
N ILE A 192 13.48 -4.03 -4.43
CA ILE A 192 13.35 -2.85 -3.56
C ILE A 192 12.02 -2.87 -2.79
N THR A 193 10.91 -3.28 -3.42
CA THR A 193 9.62 -3.36 -2.71
C THR A 193 9.61 -4.48 -1.67
N HIS A 194 10.26 -5.63 -1.95
CA HIS A 194 10.46 -6.67 -0.94
C HIS A 194 11.26 -6.17 0.25
N VAL A 195 12.43 -5.56 0.00
CA VAL A 195 13.30 -5.06 1.05
C VAL A 195 12.58 -3.99 1.87
N ALA A 196 11.79 -3.12 1.24
CA ALA A 196 11.03 -2.10 1.95
C ALA A 196 9.93 -2.71 2.83
N THR A 197 9.12 -3.64 2.33
CA THR A 197 8.01 -4.23 3.09
C THR A 197 8.50 -5.13 4.23
N TRP A 198 9.39 -6.08 3.95
CA TRP A 198 9.91 -7.01 4.96
C TRP A 198 10.94 -6.35 5.88
N GLY A 199 11.76 -5.46 5.33
CA GLY A 199 12.70 -4.65 6.11
C GLY A 199 11.99 -3.74 7.10
N SER A 200 10.81 -3.20 6.76
CA SER A 200 10.04 -2.40 7.72
C SER A 200 9.62 -3.20 8.94
N ILE A 201 9.11 -4.43 8.75
CA ILE A 201 8.73 -5.33 9.86
C ILE A 201 9.95 -5.63 10.75
N PHE A 202 11.10 -5.92 10.13
CA PHE A 202 12.35 -6.16 10.86
C PHE A 202 12.81 -4.93 11.65
N ILE A 203 12.79 -3.74 11.01
CA ILE A 203 13.15 -2.48 11.65
C ILE A 203 12.24 -2.18 12.85
N THR A 204 10.94 -2.44 12.73
CA THR A 204 10.00 -2.27 13.85
C THR A 204 10.38 -3.14 15.04
N TYR A 205 10.68 -4.42 14.81
CA TYR A 205 11.11 -5.31 15.88
C TYR A 205 12.41 -4.81 16.53
N MET A 206 13.40 -4.43 15.71
CA MET A 206 14.67 -3.88 16.20
C MET A 206 14.49 -2.60 17.01
N CYS A 207 13.67 -1.66 16.54
CA CYS A 207 13.39 -0.41 17.25
C CYS A 207 12.67 -0.67 18.57
N MET A 208 11.72 -1.60 18.63
CA MET A 208 11.07 -1.95 19.90
C MET A 208 12.04 -2.60 20.89
N VAL A 209 12.92 -3.50 20.43
CA VAL A 209 13.97 -4.08 21.29
C VAL A 209 14.89 -3.00 21.86
N ILE A 210 15.25 -2.00 21.06
CA ILE A 210 16.07 -0.86 21.52
C ILE A 210 15.31 -0.03 22.55
N ILE A 211 14.05 0.33 22.29
CA ILE A 211 13.23 1.13 23.22
C ILE A 211 13.04 0.40 24.55
N ASP A 212 12.73 -0.89 24.52
CA ASP A 212 12.49 -1.70 25.72
C ASP A 212 13.79 -2.05 26.48
N SER A 213 14.96 -1.81 25.89
CA SER A 213 16.25 -1.91 26.57
C SER A 213 16.62 -0.68 27.40
N LEU A 214 15.92 0.44 27.19
CA LEU A 214 16.17 1.68 27.90
C LEU A 214 15.40 1.68 29.24
N PRO A 215 16.09 1.82 30.39
CA PRO A 215 15.47 1.75 31.73
C PRO A 215 14.56 2.95 32.06
N ILE A 216 14.49 3.95 31.17
CA ILE A 216 13.68 5.15 31.32
C ILE A 216 12.20 4.85 31.00
N PHE A 217 11.93 3.84 30.18
CA PHE A 217 10.57 3.51 29.76
C PHE A 217 9.92 2.45 30.65
N PRO A 218 8.60 2.55 30.90
CA PRO A 218 7.87 1.56 31.70
C PRO A 218 7.84 0.17 31.06
N ASN A 219 8.16 0.06 29.77
CA ASN A 219 8.22 -1.18 29.00
C ASN A 219 9.53 -1.99 29.20
N TYR A 220 10.35 -1.63 30.18
CA TYR A 220 11.66 -2.26 30.36
C TYR A 220 11.56 -3.80 30.37
N TRP A 221 12.32 -4.45 29.48
CA TRP A 221 12.42 -5.91 29.36
C TRP A 221 11.15 -6.64 28.89
N THR A 222 10.07 -5.92 28.58
CA THR A 222 8.76 -6.49 28.24
C THR A 222 8.81 -7.35 26.97
N ILE A 223 9.49 -6.88 25.93
CA ILE A 223 9.56 -7.63 24.66
C ILE A 223 10.34 -8.94 24.76
N TYR A 224 11.33 -9.04 25.65
CA TYR A 224 12.11 -10.27 25.81
C TYR A 224 11.26 -11.38 26.42
N HIS A 225 10.39 -11.06 27.37
CA HIS A 225 9.43 -12.01 27.93
C HIS A 225 8.35 -12.39 26.91
N LEU A 226 7.84 -11.43 26.13
CA LEU A 226 6.80 -11.69 25.14
C LEU A 226 7.31 -12.49 23.94
N ALA A 227 8.48 -12.14 23.40
CA ALA A 227 9.07 -12.81 22.23
C ALA A 227 9.44 -14.28 22.51
N THR A 228 9.73 -14.62 23.77
CA THR A 228 9.97 -16.00 24.21
C THR A 228 8.69 -16.84 24.20
N SER A 229 7.52 -16.21 24.35
CA SER A 229 6.25 -16.93 24.38
C SER A 229 5.80 -17.35 22.97
N ARG A 230 5.45 -18.63 22.81
CA ARG A 230 4.83 -19.14 21.58
C ARG A 230 3.44 -18.54 21.34
N THR A 231 2.71 -18.20 22.40
CA THR A 231 1.36 -17.63 22.27
C THR A 231 1.41 -16.27 21.58
N TYR A 232 2.47 -15.49 21.82
CA TYR A 232 2.66 -14.15 21.24
C TYR A 232 2.67 -14.18 19.71
N TRP A 233 3.52 -15.03 19.12
CA TRP A 233 3.63 -15.18 17.67
C TRP A 233 2.35 -15.74 17.04
N LEU A 234 1.69 -16.69 17.72
CA LEU A 234 0.41 -17.23 17.27
C LEU A 234 -0.70 -16.18 17.29
N THR A 235 -0.73 -15.31 18.30
CA THR A 235 -1.71 -14.20 18.35
C THR A 235 -1.51 -13.22 17.19
N ILE A 236 -0.27 -12.83 16.88
CA ILE A 236 0.01 -11.93 15.74
C ILE A 236 -0.44 -12.56 14.42
N LEU A 237 -0.09 -13.83 14.21
CA LEU A 237 -0.46 -14.57 13.00
C LEU A 237 -1.98 -14.72 12.89
N LEU A 238 -2.66 -15.11 13.98
CA LEU A 238 -4.11 -15.25 14.03
C LEU A 238 -4.80 -13.91 13.74
N THR A 239 -4.31 -12.83 14.34
CA THR A 239 -4.86 -11.47 14.14
C THR A 239 -4.73 -11.04 12.68
N THR A 240 -3.57 -11.30 12.06
CA THR A 240 -3.32 -10.93 10.65
C THR A 240 -4.21 -11.73 9.71
N ILE A 241 -4.36 -13.03 9.94
CA ILE A 241 -5.24 -13.89 9.11
C ILE A 241 -6.69 -13.45 9.22
N LEU A 242 -7.23 -13.31 10.45
CA LEU A 242 -8.64 -12.98 10.65
C LEU A 242 -9.00 -11.58 10.14
N ALA A 243 -8.08 -10.62 10.27
CA ALA A 243 -8.31 -9.26 9.80
C ALA A 243 -8.31 -9.18 8.27
N LEU A 244 -7.40 -9.89 7.58
CA LEU A 244 -7.28 -9.83 6.12
C LEU A 244 -8.24 -10.76 5.37
N LEU A 245 -8.82 -11.76 6.05
CA LEU A 245 -9.64 -12.80 5.41
C LEU A 245 -10.82 -12.23 4.61
N PRO A 246 -11.67 -11.31 5.13
CA PRO A 246 -12.80 -10.80 4.36
C PRO A 246 -12.34 -10.02 3.13
N ARG A 247 -11.29 -9.21 3.27
CA ARG A 247 -10.72 -8.43 2.16
C ARG A 247 -10.15 -9.33 1.08
N PHE A 248 -9.39 -10.35 1.46
CA PHE A 248 -8.82 -11.33 0.53
C PHE A 248 -9.93 -12.07 -0.23
N PHE A 249 -10.97 -12.53 0.47
CA PHE A 249 -12.09 -13.23 -0.15
C PHE A 249 -12.85 -12.34 -1.14
N CYS A 250 -13.19 -11.11 -0.75
CA CYS A 250 -13.83 -10.12 -1.63
C CYS A 250 -12.96 -9.81 -2.86
N LYS A 251 -11.64 -9.66 -2.68
CA LYS A 251 -10.69 -9.41 -3.77
C LYS A 251 -10.66 -10.57 -4.76
N VAL A 252 -10.55 -11.80 -4.29
CA VAL A 252 -10.53 -13.01 -5.15
C VAL A 252 -11.84 -13.17 -5.91
N ILE A 253 -12.99 -12.97 -5.26
CA ILE A 253 -14.30 -13.03 -5.92
C ILE A 253 -14.38 -11.96 -7.00
N HIS A 254 -14.05 -10.71 -6.68
CA HIS A 254 -14.16 -9.62 -7.64
C HIS A 254 -13.23 -9.84 -8.84
N GLN A 255 -11.99 -10.28 -8.60
CA GLN A 255 -11.02 -10.57 -9.65
C GLN A 255 -11.44 -11.72 -10.57
N ASN A 256 -12.15 -12.72 -10.06
CA ASN A 256 -12.57 -13.89 -10.83
C ASN A 256 -13.88 -13.65 -11.60
N PHE A 257 -14.83 -12.91 -11.02
CA PHE A 257 -16.17 -12.71 -11.62
C PHE A 257 -16.32 -11.39 -12.37
N TRP A 258 -15.59 -10.33 -11.99
CA TRP A 258 -15.67 -9.00 -12.60
C TRP A 258 -14.27 -8.40 -12.81
N PRO A 259 -13.45 -8.98 -13.71
CA PRO A 259 -12.11 -8.47 -13.97
C PRO A 259 -12.15 -7.09 -14.64
N SER A 260 -11.27 -6.19 -14.21
CA SER A 260 -11.14 -4.86 -14.82
C SER A 260 -10.32 -4.90 -16.12
N ASP A 261 -10.51 -3.93 -17.01
CA ASP A 261 -9.75 -3.79 -18.26
C ASP A 261 -8.22 -3.83 -18.02
N ILE A 262 -7.78 -3.21 -16.91
CA ILE A 262 -6.37 -3.18 -16.49
C ILE A 262 -5.90 -4.57 -16.05
N GLN A 263 -6.74 -5.32 -15.33
CA GLN A 263 -6.43 -6.68 -14.89
C GLN A 263 -6.31 -7.63 -16.08
N ILE A 264 -7.26 -7.57 -17.03
CA ILE A 264 -7.22 -8.41 -18.24
C ILE A 264 -5.96 -8.11 -19.06
N ALA A 265 -5.62 -6.84 -19.26
CA ALA A 265 -4.41 -6.45 -19.99
C ALA A 265 -3.12 -6.91 -19.30
N ARG A 266 -3.11 -6.93 -17.97
CA ARG A 266 -2.01 -7.45 -17.17
C ARG A 266 -1.87 -8.97 -17.31
N GLU A 267 -2.96 -9.71 -17.20
CA GLU A 267 -2.96 -11.16 -17.38
C GLU A 267 -2.45 -11.52 -18.78
N ALA A 268 -2.90 -10.80 -19.81
CA ALA A 268 -2.38 -10.94 -21.17
C ALA A 268 -0.88 -10.64 -21.28
N GLU A 269 -0.37 -9.63 -20.56
CA GLU A 269 1.06 -9.31 -20.53
C GLU A 269 1.89 -10.42 -19.86
N ILE A 270 1.39 -10.99 -18.76
CA ILE A 270 2.04 -12.11 -18.04
C ILE A 270 2.08 -13.34 -18.94
N LEU A 271 0.96 -13.69 -19.59
CA LEU A 271 0.89 -14.81 -20.53
C LEU A 271 1.86 -14.64 -21.69
N ARG A 272 1.92 -13.46 -22.31
CA ARG A 272 2.87 -13.19 -23.41
C ARG A 272 4.32 -13.34 -22.96
N LYS A 273 4.67 -12.82 -21.78
CA LYS A 273 6.02 -12.92 -21.24
C LYS A 273 6.39 -14.37 -20.89
N GLY A 274 5.42 -15.17 -20.44
CA GLY A 274 5.59 -16.61 -20.25
C GLY A 274 5.86 -17.34 -21.58
N SER A 275 5.09 -17.06 -22.62
CA SER A 275 5.29 -17.64 -23.96
C SER A 275 6.65 -17.28 -24.58
N ASP A 276 7.08 -16.02 -24.42
CA ASP A 276 8.40 -15.55 -24.87
C ASP A 276 9.55 -16.26 -24.12
N GLN A 277 9.36 -16.62 -22.85
CA GLN A 277 10.34 -17.40 -22.07
C GLN A 277 10.34 -18.89 -22.42
N VAL A 278 9.21 -19.43 -22.87
CA VAL A 278 9.07 -20.83 -23.29
C VAL A 278 9.46 -21.03 -24.77
N GLY A 279 9.80 -19.95 -25.49
CA GLY A 279 10.26 -20.04 -26.89
C GLY A 279 9.15 -20.31 -27.91
N LEU A 280 7.88 -20.20 -27.50
CA LEU A 280 6.73 -20.29 -28.40
C LEU A 280 6.52 -18.93 -29.07
N LYS A 281 7.39 -18.59 -30.01
CA LYS A 281 7.17 -17.45 -30.93
C LYS A 281 6.12 -17.90 -31.95
N PRO A 282 4.93 -17.30 -32.04
CA PRO A 282 4.04 -17.56 -33.16
C PRO A 282 4.67 -16.92 -34.41
N ASP A 283 4.91 -17.73 -35.43
CA ASP A 283 5.24 -17.29 -36.78
C ASP A 283 4.10 -16.41 -37.31
N HIS A 284 4.28 -15.10 -37.25
CA HIS A 284 3.58 -14.16 -38.11
C HIS A 284 4.59 -13.29 -38.85
N ASP A 285 5.41 -13.98 -39.65
CA ASP A 285 6.14 -13.42 -40.79
C ASP A 285 5.59 -14.06 -42.07
N ILE A 286 4.34 -13.78 -42.44
CA ILE A 286 3.85 -13.96 -43.82
C ILE A 286 2.78 -12.90 -44.12
N ASN A 287 3.20 -11.73 -44.59
CA ASN A 287 2.92 -11.21 -45.95
C ASN A 287 3.10 -9.68 -46.01
N GLY A 288 4.36 -9.29 -46.25
CA GLY A 288 4.69 -8.06 -46.98
C GLY A 288 5.15 -8.44 -48.39
N ARG A 289 4.20 -8.74 -49.27
CA ARG A 289 4.23 -8.69 -50.76
C ARG A 289 2.74 -8.67 -51.14
N VAL A 290 2.16 -7.62 -51.71
CA VAL A 290 2.46 -6.91 -52.97
C VAL A 290 2.04 -5.46 -52.83
#